data_AF-A0A6A7ZIN9-F1
#
_entry.id   AF-A0A6A7ZIN9-F1
#
_cell.length_a   1.000
_cell.length_b   1.000
_cell.length_c   1.000
_cell.angle_alpha   90.00
_cell.angle_beta   90.00
_cell.angle_gamma   90.00
#
_symmetry.space_group_name_H-M   'P 1'
#
loop_
_entity.id
_entity.type
_entity.pdbx_description
1 polymer ?
#
loop_
_entity_poly.entity_id
_entity_poly.type
_entity_poly.pdbx_seq_one_letter_code
_entity_poly.pdbx_strand_id
1 'polypeptide(L)'
;MRHDEVKEDLRPLIFDFFFWFSRFESALKENNWLQSKTVGATALADWKGFVEAYRADYVLSDAAKRLIAADPQKQIVGDAGLTFTHMTFPDSASQLDRVTLLLKTVRNNLFHGGKHGSAYWDDSDRIRLLLPLCVSVLEELSELGGLQADFTGYY
;
A
#
# COMPACT_ATOMS: atom_id res chain seq x y z
N MET A 1 -8.16 -15.07 6.20
CA MET A 1 -8.30 -15.74 4.90
C MET A 1 -7.46 -17.00 4.89
N ARG A 2 -8.05 -18.19 4.72
CA ARG A 2 -7.26 -19.42 4.52
C ARG A 2 -6.85 -19.55 3.05
N HIS A 3 -5.72 -20.21 2.79
CA HIS A 3 -5.17 -20.37 1.44
C HIS A 3 -6.14 -21.09 0.48
N ASP A 4 -6.89 -22.07 1.00
CA ASP A 4 -7.90 -22.84 0.29
C ASP A 4 -9.23 -22.10 0.08
N GLU A 5 -9.43 -20.96 0.73
CA GLU A 5 -10.64 -20.12 0.60
C GLU A 5 -10.46 -18.96 -0.40
N VAL A 6 -9.23 -18.73 -0.86
CA VAL A 6 -8.96 -17.69 -1.86
C VAL A 6 -9.57 -18.10 -3.20
N LYS A 7 -10.51 -17.30 -3.72
CA LYS A 7 -11.07 -17.52 -5.05
C LYS A 7 -9.94 -17.47 -6.09
N GLU A 8 -9.97 -18.38 -7.05
CA GLU A 8 -8.90 -18.54 -8.05
C GLU A 8 -8.60 -17.26 -8.82
N ASP A 9 -9.61 -16.44 -9.09
CA ASP A 9 -9.46 -15.17 -9.79
C ASP A 9 -8.82 -14.05 -8.94
N LEU A 10 -8.81 -14.19 -7.61
CA LEU A 10 -8.13 -13.25 -6.70
C LEU A 10 -6.65 -13.57 -6.52
N ARG A 11 -6.23 -14.83 -6.72
CA ARG A 11 -4.82 -15.25 -6.59
C ARG A 11 -3.85 -14.38 -7.40
N PRO A 12 -4.06 -14.13 -8.71
CA PRO A 12 -3.16 -13.28 -9.48
C PRO A 12 -3.13 -11.85 -8.94
N LEU A 13 -4.28 -11.28 -8.57
CA LEU A 13 -4.35 -9.91 -8.04
C LEU A 13 -3.59 -9.76 -6.72
N ILE A 14 -3.73 -10.75 -5.83
CA ILE A 14 -3.02 -10.81 -4.55
C ILE A 14 -1.51 -10.92 -4.79
N PHE A 15 -1.10 -11.81 -5.69
CA PHE A 15 0.29 -11.99 -6.05
C PHE A 15 0.88 -10.70 -6.64
N ASP A 16 0.23 -10.12 -7.64
CA ASP A 16 0.68 -8.90 -8.32
C ASP A 16 0.82 -7.75 -7.32
N PHE A 17 -0.19 -7.51 -6.48
CA PHE A 17 -0.08 -6.45 -5.49
C PHE A 17 1.04 -6.70 -4.48
N PHE A 18 1.15 -7.91 -3.94
CA PHE A 18 2.22 -8.22 -2.98
C PHE A 18 3.61 -8.10 -3.61
N PHE A 19 3.74 -8.57 -4.85
CA PHE A 19 4.97 -8.48 -5.63
C PHE A 19 5.34 -7.02 -5.89
N TRP A 20 4.46 -6.24 -6.49
CA TRP A 20 4.75 -4.84 -6.85
C TRP A 20 4.92 -3.94 -5.64
N PHE A 21 4.17 -4.15 -4.55
CA PHE A 21 4.43 -3.44 -3.29
C PHE A 21 5.85 -3.72 -2.79
N SER A 22 6.27 -4.99 -2.81
CA SER A 22 7.61 -5.39 -2.38
C SER A 22 8.69 -4.86 -3.33
N ARG A 23 8.44 -4.80 -4.64
CA ARG A 23 9.34 -4.20 -5.62
C ARG A 23 9.50 -2.71 -5.41
N PHE A 24 8.42 -1.99 -5.10
CA PHE A 24 8.51 -0.57 -4.77
C PHE A 24 9.36 -0.32 -3.51
N GLU A 25 9.15 -1.11 -2.44
CA GLU A 25 10.02 -1.00 -1.26
C GLU A 25 11.47 -1.37 -1.56
N SER A 26 11.73 -2.31 -2.48
CA SER A 26 13.08 -2.59 -2.97
C SER A 26 13.68 -1.38 -3.67
N ALA A 27 12.96 -0.81 -4.64
CA ALA A 27 13.39 0.32 -5.43
C ALA A 27 13.70 1.54 -4.55
N LEU A 28 12.89 1.79 -3.52
CA LEU A 28 13.18 2.80 -2.49
C LEU A 28 14.56 2.57 -1.85
N LYS A 29 14.83 1.34 -1.39
CA LYS A 29 16.10 1.01 -0.72
C LYS A 29 17.30 1.11 -1.66
N GLU A 30 17.17 0.63 -2.89
CA GLU A 30 18.22 0.69 -3.93
C GLU A 30 18.55 2.14 -4.30
N ASN A 31 17.56 3.03 -4.21
CA ASN A 31 17.72 4.47 -4.40
C ASN A 31 18.02 5.23 -3.09
N ASN A 32 18.49 4.54 -2.05
CA ASN A 32 18.96 5.12 -0.79
C ASN A 32 17.89 5.86 0.02
N TRP A 33 16.60 5.56 -0.21
CA TRP A 33 15.48 5.93 0.66
C TRP A 33 15.42 4.93 1.82
N LEU A 34 16.32 5.11 2.78
CA LEU A 34 16.51 4.25 3.94
C LEU A 34 16.21 4.99 5.23
N GLN A 35 15.47 4.35 6.14
CA GLN A 35 15.18 4.94 7.45
C GLN A 35 16.45 5.15 8.29
N SER A 36 17.49 4.37 8.02
CA SER A 36 18.84 4.54 8.57
C SER A 36 19.88 4.20 7.51
N LYS A 37 20.92 5.03 7.41
CA LYS A 37 22.09 4.82 6.53
C LYS A 37 23.34 4.38 7.31
N THR A 38 23.19 4.08 8.60
CA THR A 38 24.28 3.60 9.45
C THR A 38 24.66 2.17 9.05
N VAL A 39 25.97 1.93 8.87
CA VAL A 39 26.50 0.60 8.57
C VAL A 39 26.08 -0.40 9.66
N GLY A 40 25.53 -1.55 9.24
CA GLY A 40 25.05 -2.61 10.14
C GLY A 40 23.61 -2.43 10.63
N ALA A 41 22.94 -1.31 10.33
CA ALA A 41 21.52 -1.15 10.62
C ALA A 41 20.64 -1.97 9.65
N THR A 42 19.42 -2.31 10.07
CA THR A 42 18.43 -2.94 9.20
C THR A 42 18.01 -1.98 8.09
N ALA A 43 18.09 -2.45 6.83
CA ALA A 43 17.69 -1.67 5.67
C ALA A 43 16.15 -1.68 5.49
N LEU A 44 15.49 -0.68 6.08
CA LEU A 44 14.05 -0.44 5.94
C LEU A 44 13.79 0.71 4.96
N ALA A 45 12.80 0.53 4.08
CA ALA A 45 12.39 1.55 3.13
C ALA A 45 11.83 2.80 3.85
N ASP A 46 12.27 3.97 3.42
CA ASP A 46 11.83 5.26 3.95
C ASP A 46 10.72 5.88 3.10
N TRP A 47 9.51 5.38 3.29
CA TRP A 47 8.30 5.99 2.73
C TRP A 47 8.14 7.45 3.17
N LYS A 48 8.53 7.80 4.40
CA LYS A 48 8.33 9.16 4.92
C LYS A 48 9.23 10.15 4.17
N GLY A 49 10.52 9.83 4.04
CA GLY A 49 11.46 10.62 3.25
C GLY A 49 11.02 10.77 1.80
N PHE A 50 10.51 9.70 1.19
CA PHE A 50 9.94 9.75 -0.16
C PHE A 50 8.77 10.73 -0.26
N VAL A 51 7.81 10.67 0.67
CA VAL A 51 6.68 11.60 0.69
C VAL A 51 7.14 13.05 0.91
N GLU A 52 8.05 13.29 1.85
CA GLU A 52 8.58 14.63 2.12
C GLU A 52 9.24 15.25 0.89
N ALA A 53 9.93 14.44 0.08
CA ALA A 53 10.59 14.88 -1.13
C ALA A 53 9.61 15.24 -2.26
N TYR A 54 8.56 14.44 -2.46
CA TYR A 54 7.71 14.54 -3.67
C TYR A 54 6.29 15.08 -3.42
N ARG A 55 5.90 15.36 -2.17
CA ARG A 55 4.54 15.83 -1.85
C ARG A 55 4.12 17.13 -2.56
N ALA A 56 5.08 17.98 -2.93
CA ALA A 56 4.80 19.24 -3.61
C ALA A 56 4.48 19.05 -5.11
N ASP A 57 5.09 18.04 -5.72
CA ASP A 57 4.98 17.75 -7.16
C ASP A 57 3.90 16.71 -7.45
N TYR A 58 3.41 16.01 -6.42
CA TYR A 58 2.43 14.95 -6.58
C TYR A 58 1.06 15.48 -7.01
N VAL A 59 0.60 14.99 -8.17
CA VAL A 59 -0.75 15.23 -8.70
C VAL A 59 -1.55 13.94 -8.62
N LEU A 60 -2.78 14.03 -8.12
CA LEU A 60 -3.68 12.87 -8.05
C LEU A 60 -4.04 12.37 -9.44
N SER A 61 -3.64 11.13 -9.72
CA SER A 61 -4.15 10.33 -10.83
C SER A 61 -5.60 9.89 -10.58
N ASP A 62 -6.22 9.31 -11.60
CA ASP A 62 -7.56 8.74 -11.45
C ASP A 62 -7.55 7.46 -10.60
N ALA A 63 -6.48 6.66 -10.65
CA ALA A 63 -6.31 5.51 -9.77
C ALA A 63 -6.21 5.94 -8.30
N ALA A 64 -5.42 6.98 -8.01
CA ALA A 64 -5.27 7.53 -6.67
C ALA A 64 -6.58 8.13 -6.13
N LYS A 65 -7.32 8.88 -6.95
CA LYS A 65 -8.66 9.39 -6.57
C LYS A 65 -9.61 8.25 -6.24
N ARG A 66 -9.62 7.19 -7.06
CA ARG A 66 -10.47 6.01 -6.84
C ARG A 66 -10.05 5.24 -5.60
N LEU A 67 -8.76 5.14 -5.29
CA LEU A 67 -8.27 4.51 -4.06
C LEU A 67 -8.71 5.29 -2.82
N ILE A 68 -8.62 6.63 -2.85
CA ILE A 68 -9.13 7.49 -1.79
C ILE A 68 -10.65 7.31 -1.62
N ALA A 69 -11.40 7.34 -2.72
CA ALA A 69 -12.86 7.16 -2.69
C ALA A 69 -13.28 5.76 -2.22
N ALA A 70 -12.45 4.74 -2.47
CA ALA A 70 -12.67 3.38 -1.99
C ALA A 70 -12.41 3.20 -0.49
N ASP A 71 -11.90 4.24 0.20
CA ASP A 71 -11.75 4.34 1.66
C ASP A 71 -11.27 3.05 2.37
N PRO A 72 -10.07 2.54 2.06
CA PRO A 72 -9.46 1.42 2.78
C PRO A 72 -9.43 1.64 4.29
N GLN A 73 -10.18 0.83 5.04
CA GLN A 73 -10.20 0.90 6.50
C GLN A 73 -8.92 0.32 7.11
N LYS A 74 -8.41 0.93 8.18
CA LYS A 74 -7.29 0.37 8.97
C LYS A 74 -7.78 -0.59 10.04
N GLN A 75 -7.02 -1.66 10.25
CA GLN A 75 -7.19 -2.52 11.41
C GLN A 75 -6.56 -1.85 12.64
N ILE A 76 -7.28 -1.85 13.76
CA ILE A 76 -6.86 -1.30 15.04
C ILE A 76 -7.16 -2.29 16.17
N VAL A 77 -6.56 -2.08 17.33
CA VAL A 77 -6.95 -2.77 18.57
C VAL A 77 -8.19 -2.09 19.14
N GLY A 78 -9.27 -2.84 19.33
CA GLY A 78 -10.48 -2.45 20.04
C GLY A 78 -10.69 -3.27 21.32
N ASP A 79 -11.80 -3.02 22.01
CA ASP A 79 -12.05 -3.53 23.37
C ASP A 79 -12.07 -5.07 23.48
N ALA A 80 -12.47 -5.77 22.41
CA ALA A 80 -12.61 -7.23 22.37
C ALA A 80 -11.67 -7.91 21.37
N GLY A 81 -10.62 -7.22 20.91
CA GLY A 81 -9.69 -7.72 19.91
C GLY A 81 -9.52 -6.76 18.73
N LEU A 82 -9.26 -7.28 17.55
CA LEU A 82 -9.03 -6.45 16.37
C LEU A 82 -10.35 -5.93 15.79
N THR A 83 -10.41 -4.64 15.46
CA THR A 83 -11.54 -4.00 14.76
C THR A 83 -11.03 -3.14 13.60
N PHE A 84 -11.93 -2.63 12.78
CA PHE A 84 -11.61 -1.77 11.65
C PHE A 84 -12.21 -0.39 11.86
N THR A 85 -11.51 0.64 11.39
CA THR A 85 -11.99 2.01 11.42
C THR A 85 -11.57 2.77 10.17
N HIS A 86 -12.30 3.84 9.85
CA HIS A 86 -11.97 4.74 8.77
C HIS A 86 -10.59 5.37 8.97
N MET A 87 -9.92 5.64 7.86
CA MET A 87 -8.67 6.37 7.87
C MET A 87 -8.95 7.84 8.17
N THR A 88 -8.27 8.39 9.17
CA THR A 88 -8.29 9.81 9.47
C THR A 88 -6.97 10.42 9.04
N PHE A 89 -7.05 11.60 8.43
CA PHE A 89 -5.90 12.36 7.98
C PHE A 89 -5.94 13.74 8.63
N PRO A 90 -4.82 14.27 9.12
CA PRO A 90 -4.78 15.68 9.54
C PRO A 90 -5.10 16.59 8.35
N ASP A 91 -5.63 17.78 8.62
CA ASP A 91 -5.96 18.75 7.56
C ASP A 91 -4.74 19.14 6.73
N SER A 92 -3.55 19.05 7.32
CA SER A 92 -2.25 19.30 6.67
C SER A 92 -1.72 18.12 5.83
N ALA A 93 -2.38 16.97 5.81
CA ALA A 93 -1.93 15.82 5.05
C ALA A 93 -1.98 16.11 3.54
N SER A 94 -0.83 15.97 2.88
CA SER A 94 -0.75 16.07 1.42
C SER A 94 -1.53 14.92 0.75
N GLN A 95 -1.81 15.04 -0.54
CA GLN A 95 -2.42 13.94 -1.28
C GLN A 95 -1.51 12.71 -1.32
N LEU A 96 -0.19 12.93 -1.38
CA LEU A 96 0.79 11.84 -1.37
C LEU A 96 0.82 11.12 -0.01
N ASP A 97 0.72 11.85 1.10
CA ASP A 97 0.56 11.25 2.44
C ASP A 97 -0.66 10.32 2.49
N ARG A 98 -1.79 10.79 1.96
CA ARG A 98 -3.04 10.04 1.97
C ARG A 98 -2.88 8.74 1.19
N VAL A 99 -2.42 8.83 -0.04
CA VAL A 99 -2.31 7.69 -0.96
C VAL A 99 -1.29 6.66 -0.46
N THR A 100 -0.11 7.07 -0.01
CA THR A 100 0.90 6.15 0.53
C THR A 100 0.43 5.45 1.80
N LEU A 101 -0.30 6.15 2.67
CA LEU A 101 -0.86 5.54 3.86
C LEU A 101 -1.97 4.53 3.52
N LEU A 102 -2.81 4.81 2.52
CA LEU A 102 -3.81 3.88 2.03
C LEU A 102 -3.18 2.61 1.41
N LEU A 103 -2.13 2.74 0.60
CA LEU A 103 -1.38 1.59 0.06
C LEU A 103 -0.89 0.67 1.19
N LYS A 104 -0.27 1.26 2.22
CA LYS A 104 0.23 0.53 3.39
C LYS A 104 -0.89 -0.11 4.19
N THR A 105 -2.05 0.55 4.30
CA THR A 105 -3.25 -0.02 4.92
C THR A 105 -3.76 -1.24 4.16
N VAL A 106 -3.87 -1.17 2.83
CA VAL A 106 -4.29 -2.31 2.00
C VAL A 106 -3.29 -3.47 2.17
N ARG A 107 -1.98 -3.19 2.12
CA ARG A 107 -0.93 -4.19 2.36
C ARG A 107 -1.03 -4.83 3.74
N ASN A 108 -1.25 -4.02 4.78
CA ASN A 108 -1.37 -4.49 6.15
C ASN A 108 -2.61 -5.38 6.36
N ASN A 109 -3.64 -5.24 5.54
CA ASN A 109 -4.89 -5.97 5.73
C ASN A 109 -5.06 -7.16 4.78
N LEU A 110 -4.25 -7.28 3.72
CA LEU A 110 -4.41 -8.20 2.58
C LEU A 110 -4.62 -9.69 2.95
N PHE A 111 -4.16 -10.12 4.12
CA PHE A 111 -4.35 -11.50 4.62
C PHE A 111 -5.01 -11.57 5.99
N HIS A 112 -5.36 -10.43 6.56
CA HIS A 112 -5.88 -10.30 7.92
C HIS A 112 -7.42 -10.33 7.97
N GLY A 113 -8.02 -11.00 6.98
CA GLY A 113 -9.45 -11.29 6.89
C GLY A 113 -10.02 -11.87 8.19
N GLY A 114 -11.29 -11.57 8.43
CA GLY A 114 -11.85 -11.47 9.78
C GLY A 114 -11.98 -12.79 10.50
N LYS A 115 -11.03 -13.12 11.40
CA LYS A 115 -11.33 -13.98 12.57
C LYS A 115 -12.45 -13.39 13.45
N HIS A 116 -12.82 -12.13 13.22
CA HIS A 116 -13.77 -11.35 14.03
C HIS A 116 -14.92 -10.71 13.22
N GLY A 117 -15.24 -11.19 12.02
CA GLY A 117 -16.51 -10.85 11.34
C GLY A 117 -16.59 -9.49 10.64
N SER A 118 -15.45 -8.87 10.26
CA SER A 118 -15.48 -7.69 9.40
C SER A 118 -15.72 -8.10 7.95
N ALA A 119 -16.96 -7.98 7.47
CA ALA A 119 -17.33 -8.24 6.07
C ALA A 119 -16.47 -7.48 5.04
N TYR A 120 -15.84 -6.39 5.45
CA TYR A 120 -15.07 -5.48 4.59
C TYR A 120 -13.91 -6.14 3.83
N TRP A 121 -13.08 -6.94 4.51
CA TRP A 121 -11.88 -7.56 3.91
C TRP A 121 -12.09 -9.00 3.45
N ASP A 122 -13.22 -9.59 3.84
CA ASP A 122 -13.69 -10.88 3.31
C ASP A 122 -14.53 -10.67 2.03
N ASP A 123 -14.75 -9.41 1.62
CA ASP A 123 -15.41 -9.02 0.38
C ASP A 123 -14.46 -9.14 -0.82
N SER A 124 -14.71 -10.14 -1.66
CA SER A 124 -13.96 -10.39 -2.89
C SER A 124 -14.06 -9.22 -3.89
N ASP A 125 -15.19 -8.52 -3.96
CA ASP A 125 -15.36 -7.41 -4.90
C ASP A 125 -14.55 -6.19 -4.46
N ARG A 126 -14.43 -5.99 -3.15
CA ARG A 126 -13.52 -4.99 -2.58
C ARG A 126 -12.07 -5.30 -2.91
N ILE A 127 -11.65 -6.56 -2.79
CA ILE A 127 -10.29 -7.00 -3.18
C ILE A 127 -10.07 -6.74 -4.68
N ARG A 128 -11.02 -7.12 -5.53
CA ARG A 128 -10.95 -6.87 -7.00
C ARG A 128 -10.83 -5.39 -7.34
N LEU A 129 -11.42 -4.52 -6.52
CA LEU A 129 -11.29 -3.07 -6.70
C LEU A 129 -9.93 -2.56 -6.19
N LEU A 130 -9.55 -2.92 -4.97
CA LEU A 130 -8.43 -2.29 -4.28
C LEU A 130 -7.08 -2.70 -4.85
N LEU A 131 -6.86 -3.99 -5.12
CA LEU A 131 -5.51 -4.46 -5.48
C LEU A 131 -5.02 -3.87 -6.81
N PRO A 132 -5.82 -3.85 -7.89
CA PRO A 132 -5.39 -3.20 -9.13
C PRO A 132 -5.15 -1.70 -8.96
N LEU A 133 -6.00 -1.00 -8.19
CA LEU A 133 -5.80 0.42 -7.90
C LEU A 133 -4.47 0.65 -7.16
N CYS A 134 -4.13 -0.20 -6.19
CA CYS A 134 -2.86 -0.10 -5.49
C CYS A 134 -1.67 -0.35 -6.42
N VAL A 135 -1.74 -1.33 -7.33
CA VAL A 135 -0.67 -1.57 -8.31
C VAL A 135 -0.47 -0.37 -9.23
N SER A 136 -1.54 0.19 -9.80
CA SER A 136 -1.43 1.38 -10.66
C SER A 136 -0.85 2.59 -9.91
N VAL A 137 -1.24 2.78 -8.65
CA VAL A 137 -0.66 3.85 -7.83
C VAL A 137 0.82 3.58 -7.55
N LEU A 138 1.24 2.35 -7.28
CA LEU A 138 2.67 2.02 -7.08
C LEU A 138 3.50 2.31 -8.34
N GLU A 139 2.97 1.99 -9.52
CA GLU A 139 3.57 2.35 -10.81
C GLU A 139 3.76 3.87 -10.92
N GLU A 140 2.70 4.66 -10.68
CA GLU A 140 2.74 6.13 -10.71
C GLU A 140 3.74 6.72 -9.70
N LEU A 141 3.81 6.15 -8.49
CA LEU A 141 4.80 6.57 -7.50
C LEU A 141 6.22 6.22 -7.92
N SER A 142 6.41 5.08 -8.60
CA SER A 142 7.72 4.73 -9.15
C SER A 142 8.14 5.74 -10.22
N GLU A 143 7.18 6.26 -11.00
CA GLU A 143 7.45 7.31 -11.99
C GLU A 143 7.79 8.65 -11.37
N LEU A 144 7.00 9.09 -10.39
CA LEU A 144 7.25 10.30 -9.63
C LEU A 144 8.65 10.31 -9.02
N GLY A 145 9.08 9.15 -8.51
CA GLY A 145 10.37 8.99 -7.85
C GLY A 145 11.56 8.79 -8.78
N GLY A 146 11.36 8.64 -10.09
CA GLY A 146 12.41 8.20 -11.01
C GLY A 146 12.93 6.78 -10.72
N LEU A 147 12.09 5.92 -10.15
CA LEU A 147 12.44 4.59 -9.64
C LEU A 147 12.08 3.46 -10.62
N GLN A 148 11.59 3.77 -11.82
CA GLN A 148 10.98 2.78 -12.72
C GLN A 148 11.94 1.63 -13.05
N ALA A 149 13.21 1.93 -13.30
CA ALA A 149 14.20 0.92 -13.65
C ALA A 149 14.35 -0.15 -12.53
N ASP A 150 14.41 0.29 -11.28
CA ASP A 150 14.51 -0.61 -10.12
C ASP A 150 13.15 -1.19 -9.73
N PHE A 151 12.04 -0.57 -10.12
CA PHE A 151 10.69 -1.09 -9.88
C PHE A 151 10.38 -2.24 -10.87
N THR A 152 10.59 -2.04 -12.17
CA THR A 152 10.26 -3.01 -13.23
C THR A 152 11.43 -3.91 -13.63
N GLY A 153 12.64 -3.64 -13.15
CA GLY A 153 13.86 -4.35 -13.54
C GLY A 153 13.76 -5.86 -13.29
N TYR A 154 14.39 -6.63 -14.19
CA TYR A 154 14.54 -8.07 -14.09
C TYR A 154 15.75 -8.42 -13.20
N TYR A 155 15.58 -9.39 -12.31
CA TYR A 155 16.69 -10.11 -11.66
C TYR A 155 16.68 -11.57 -12.10
#